data_AF-A0A0F3GRB2-F1
#
_entry.id   AF-A0A0F3GRB2-F1
#
_cell.length_a   1.000
_cell.length_b   1.000
_cell.length_c   1.000
_cell.angle_alpha   90.00
_cell.angle_beta   90.00
_cell.angle_gamma   90.00
#
_symmetry.space_group_name_H-M   'P 1'
#
loop_
_entity.id
_entity.type
_entity.pdbx_description
1 polymer ?
#
loop_
_entity_poly.entity_id
_entity_poly.type
_entity_poly.pdbx_seq_one_letter_code
_entity_poly.pdbx_strand_id
1 'polypeptide(L)'
;MYPDHLRINGRNICLPSEFNKSDKLYRSYDRYDLDDSGEIRETTIRFPDVSFNWSRFSEPGDIIYRKNGKPTDGCYSITVETSRFENIANPVHDPINDDDNPNYAHVEVRVLKDGEDFNFEPPKGRKLNSKATKFKYRRNILNNHTKETYPVM
;
A
#
# COMPACT_ATOMS: atom_id res chain seq x y z
N MET A 1 15.57 -1.40 -20.12
CA MET A 1 16.12 -0.13 -19.63
C MET A 1 15.11 0.36 -18.60
N TYR A 2 15.50 0.49 -17.33
CA TYR A 2 14.61 1.00 -16.28
C TYR A 2 14.33 2.48 -16.57
N PRO A 3 13.15 3.03 -16.21
CA PRO A 3 12.91 4.45 -16.39
C PRO A 3 13.88 5.25 -15.51
N ASP A 4 14.58 6.25 -16.09
CA ASP A 4 15.51 7.16 -15.38
C ASP A 4 14.82 8.04 -14.31
N HIS A 5 13.52 7.87 -14.10
CA HIS A 5 12.66 8.70 -13.27
C HIS A 5 11.88 7.88 -12.23
N LEU A 6 12.53 6.96 -11.52
CA LEU A 6 11.91 6.40 -10.33
C LEU A 6 11.83 7.51 -9.26
N ARG A 7 10.62 7.94 -8.91
CA ARG A 7 10.38 8.98 -7.88
C ARG A 7 10.64 8.50 -6.44
N ILE A 8 11.00 7.22 -6.30
CA ILE A 8 11.05 6.48 -5.04
C ILE A 8 12.35 6.67 -4.23
N ASN A 9 13.25 7.59 -4.59
CA ASN A 9 14.59 7.67 -3.98
C ASN A 9 14.84 8.89 -3.07
N GLY A 10 15.59 8.68 -1.99
CA GLY A 10 16.38 9.70 -1.28
C GLY A 10 15.63 10.74 -0.45
N ARG A 11 14.52 10.36 0.20
CA ARG A 11 13.66 11.30 0.94
C ARG A 11 13.70 11.07 2.44
N ASN A 12 13.39 12.13 3.21
CA ASN A 12 13.27 12.04 4.67
C ASN A 12 12.19 11.04 5.08
N ILE A 13 12.42 10.34 6.20
CA ILE A 13 11.37 9.58 6.88
C ILE A 13 10.28 10.58 7.27
N CYS A 14 9.03 10.20 6.99
CA CYS A 14 7.87 11.05 7.25
C CYS A 14 7.10 10.50 8.44
N LEU A 15 6.58 11.39 9.26
CA LEU A 15 5.76 11.01 10.40
C LEU A 15 4.35 10.61 9.96
N PRO A 16 3.64 9.77 10.73
CA PRO A 16 2.24 9.43 10.46
C PRO A 16 1.31 10.65 10.32
N SER A 17 1.64 11.75 11.00
CA SER A 17 0.93 13.03 10.93
C SER A 17 1.01 13.71 9.56
N GLU A 18 1.96 13.33 8.70
CA GLU A 18 2.14 13.91 7.37
C GLU A 18 1.26 13.29 6.29
N PHE A 19 0.60 12.17 6.58
CA PHE A 19 -0.32 11.55 5.63
C PHE A 19 -1.62 12.35 5.51
N ASN A 20 -1.92 12.84 4.31
CA ASN A 20 -3.24 13.41 4.03
C ASN A 20 -4.23 12.29 3.77
N LYS A 21 -5.47 12.45 4.24
CA LYS A 21 -6.54 11.45 4.06
C LYS A 21 -6.78 11.04 2.61
N SER A 22 -6.61 11.99 1.69
CA SER A 22 -6.81 11.81 0.24
C SER A 22 -5.58 11.25 -0.48
N ASP A 23 -4.42 11.15 0.18
CA ASP A 23 -3.25 10.58 -0.45
C ASP A 23 -3.52 9.13 -0.86
N LYS A 24 -3.00 8.74 -2.02
CA LYS A 24 -3.13 7.39 -2.53
C LYS A 24 -2.00 6.51 -2.02
N LEU A 25 -2.32 5.24 -1.78
CA LEU A 25 -1.39 4.16 -1.47
C LEU A 25 -1.50 3.12 -2.59
N TYR A 26 -0.44 2.97 -3.37
CA TYR A 26 -0.39 2.10 -4.54
C TYR A 26 0.13 0.71 -4.19
N ARG A 27 -0.45 -0.33 -4.79
CA ARG A 27 -0.03 -1.71 -4.59
C ARG A 27 -0.15 -2.50 -5.87
N SER A 28 0.88 -3.28 -6.16
CA SER A 28 0.88 -4.22 -7.27
C SER A 28 -0.05 -5.40 -7.01
N TYR A 29 -0.61 -5.96 -8.08
CA TYR A 29 -1.24 -7.26 -8.08
C TYR A 29 -0.77 -8.06 -9.30
N ASP A 30 -0.78 -9.39 -9.19
CA ASP A 30 -0.58 -10.29 -10.32
C ASP A 30 -1.86 -11.08 -10.64
N ARG A 31 -1.79 -11.97 -11.64
CA ARG A 31 -2.94 -12.78 -12.03
C ARG A 31 -3.49 -13.70 -10.93
N TYR A 32 -2.66 -14.08 -9.94
CA TYR A 32 -3.07 -14.94 -8.83
C TYR A 32 -3.76 -14.15 -7.72
N ASP A 33 -3.57 -12.83 -7.71
CA ASP A 33 -4.33 -11.93 -6.86
C ASP A 33 -5.77 -11.70 -7.36
N LEU A 34 -6.11 -12.12 -8.59
CA LEU A 34 -7.40 -11.89 -9.24
C LEU A 34 -8.33 -13.11 -9.24
N ASP A 35 -9.62 -12.88 -9.03
CA ASP A 35 -10.69 -13.86 -9.23
C ASP A 35 -11.01 -14.08 -10.72
N ASP A 36 -11.95 -14.98 -10.99
CA ASP A 36 -12.30 -15.36 -12.37
C ASP A 36 -13.00 -14.23 -13.14
N SER A 37 -13.45 -13.18 -12.44
CA SER A 37 -14.00 -11.95 -13.03
C SER A 37 -12.92 -10.88 -13.25
N GLY A 38 -11.67 -11.16 -12.87
CA GLY A 38 -10.57 -10.21 -12.95
C GLY A 38 -10.55 -9.21 -11.79
N GLU A 39 -11.29 -9.42 -10.72
CA GLU A 39 -11.32 -8.56 -9.53
C GLU A 39 -10.34 -9.04 -8.45
N ILE A 40 -9.86 -8.12 -7.60
CA ILE A 40 -8.90 -8.48 -6.53
C ILE A 40 -9.58 -9.46 -5.56
N ARG A 41 -8.96 -10.62 -5.31
CA ARG A 41 -9.44 -11.61 -4.34
C ARG A 41 -9.31 -11.04 -2.92
N GLU A 42 -10.36 -11.20 -2.13
CA GLU A 42 -10.33 -10.76 -0.73
C GLU A 42 -9.19 -11.41 0.08
N THR A 43 -8.92 -12.69 -0.18
CA THR A 43 -7.93 -13.48 0.56
C THR A 43 -6.49 -13.06 0.30
N THR A 44 -6.22 -12.33 -0.78
CA THR A 44 -4.85 -11.90 -1.16
C THR A 44 -4.48 -10.56 -0.54
N ILE A 45 -5.47 -9.81 -0.03
CA ILE A 45 -5.23 -8.62 0.79
C ILE A 45 -4.71 -9.05 2.16
N ARG A 46 -3.40 -8.94 2.30
CA ARG A 46 -2.69 -9.19 3.56
C ARG A 46 -3.08 -8.14 4.58
N PHE A 47 -3.21 -8.55 5.84
CA PHE A 47 -3.34 -7.66 6.99
C PHE A 47 -3.07 -8.50 8.25
N PRO A 48 -2.16 -8.10 9.16
CA PRO A 48 -1.49 -6.80 9.28
C PRO A 48 -0.33 -6.58 8.30
N ASP A 49 0.28 -5.39 8.37
CA ASP A 49 1.54 -4.99 7.71
C ASP A 49 1.49 -5.12 6.18
N VAL A 50 0.42 -4.60 5.58
CA VAL A 50 0.29 -4.59 4.13
C VAL A 50 1.13 -3.46 3.54
N SER A 51 2.03 -3.85 2.63
CA SER A 51 2.90 -2.93 1.91
C SER A 51 2.19 -2.19 0.78
N PHE A 52 2.46 -0.90 0.69
CA PHE A 52 2.06 0.00 -0.39
C PHE A 52 3.23 0.94 -0.74
N ASN A 53 3.08 1.70 -1.82
CA ASN A 53 3.88 2.89 -2.10
C ASN A 53 3.02 4.15 -1.98
N TRP A 54 3.50 5.17 -1.30
CA TRP A 54 2.79 6.43 -1.11
C TRP A 54 2.84 7.31 -2.35
N SER A 55 1.68 7.84 -2.77
CA SER A 55 1.56 8.72 -3.94
C SER A 55 2.33 10.02 -3.84
N ARG A 56 2.74 10.43 -2.64
CA ARG A 56 3.65 11.58 -2.47
C ARG A 56 5.00 11.33 -3.15
N PHE A 57 5.42 10.07 -3.19
CA PHE A 57 6.77 9.63 -3.59
C PHE A 57 6.76 8.60 -4.72
N SER A 58 5.59 8.28 -5.27
CA SER A 58 5.45 7.27 -6.31
C SER A 58 4.22 7.54 -7.18
N GLU A 59 4.19 6.95 -8.36
CA GLU A 59 3.04 6.90 -9.27
C GLU A 59 2.76 5.46 -9.70
N PRO A 60 1.58 5.15 -10.29
CA PRO A 60 1.25 3.78 -10.70
C PRO A 60 2.30 3.11 -11.59
N GLY A 61 2.97 3.90 -12.45
CA GLY A 61 4.06 3.44 -13.32
C GLY A 61 5.21 2.81 -12.55
N ASP A 62 5.62 3.38 -11.41
CA ASP A 62 6.69 2.81 -10.57
C ASP A 62 6.34 1.40 -10.05
N ILE A 63 5.05 1.12 -9.89
CA ILE A 63 4.54 -0.14 -9.33
C ILE A 63 4.35 -1.18 -10.43
N ILE A 64 3.87 -0.75 -11.59
CA ILE A 64 3.69 -1.59 -12.77
C ILE A 64 5.07 -1.99 -13.31
N TYR A 65 5.98 -1.03 -13.46
CA TYR A 65 7.33 -1.22 -13.98
C TYR A 65 8.36 -1.39 -12.86
N ARG A 66 8.15 -2.38 -12.00
CA ARG A 66 9.05 -2.72 -10.88
C ARG A 66 10.03 -3.84 -11.21
N LYS A 67 11.09 -3.99 -10.40
CA LYS A 67 12.01 -5.13 -10.46
C LYS A 67 11.23 -6.44 -10.35
N ASN A 68 11.46 -7.35 -11.31
CA ASN A 68 10.73 -8.62 -11.46
C ASN A 68 9.22 -8.50 -11.75
N GLY A 69 8.72 -7.31 -12.09
CA GLY A 69 7.34 -7.12 -12.55
C GLY A 69 7.10 -7.82 -13.90
N LYS A 70 5.90 -8.34 -14.11
CA LYS A 70 5.49 -8.95 -15.38
C LYS A 70 4.56 -8.03 -16.16
N PRO A 71 4.50 -8.13 -17.50
CA PRO A 71 3.57 -7.34 -18.31
C PRO A 71 2.08 -7.53 -17.96
N THR A 72 1.75 -8.64 -17.30
CA THR A 72 0.39 -8.97 -16.84
C THR A 72 0.08 -8.45 -15.45
N ASP A 73 1.06 -7.90 -14.74
CA ASP A 73 0.83 -7.34 -13.41
C ASP A 73 0.14 -5.99 -13.54
N GLY A 74 -0.67 -5.65 -12.54
CA GLY A 74 -1.34 -4.36 -12.48
C GLY A 74 -1.04 -3.62 -11.19
N CYS A 75 -1.69 -2.47 -11.03
CA CYS A 75 -1.63 -1.64 -9.84
C CYS A 75 -3.05 -1.27 -9.42
N TYR A 76 -3.35 -1.32 -8.13
CA TYR A 76 -4.50 -0.63 -7.57
C TYR A 76 -4.07 0.38 -6.53
N SER A 77 -4.94 1.34 -6.26
CA SER A 77 -4.77 2.29 -5.17
C SER A 77 -5.93 2.23 -4.20
N ILE A 78 -5.66 2.67 -2.97
CA ILE A 78 -6.63 3.08 -1.96
C ILE A 78 -6.23 4.44 -1.41
N THR A 79 -7.13 5.13 -0.72
CA THR A 79 -6.74 6.34 0.02
C THR A 79 -6.18 5.99 1.40
N VAL A 80 -5.43 6.92 2.01
CA VAL A 80 -5.03 6.85 3.43
C VAL A 80 -6.25 6.68 4.33
N GLU A 81 -7.34 7.38 4.05
CA GLU A 81 -8.59 7.24 4.81
C GLU A 81 -9.14 5.81 4.74
N THR A 82 -9.19 5.22 3.54
CA THR A 82 -9.57 3.81 3.37
C THR A 82 -8.65 2.89 4.16
N SER A 83 -7.34 3.15 4.16
CA SER A 83 -6.36 2.32 4.88
C SER A 83 -6.50 2.36 6.41
N ARG A 84 -7.05 3.45 6.96
CA ARG A 84 -7.22 3.69 8.40
C ARG A 84 -8.48 3.04 9.02
N PHE A 85 -9.33 2.44 8.19
CA PHE A 85 -10.57 1.72 8.49
C PHE A 85 -10.92 1.56 9.99
N GLU A 86 -12.02 2.18 10.45
CA GLU A 86 -12.52 2.04 11.84
C GLU A 86 -11.46 2.25 12.94
N ASN A 87 -10.42 3.06 12.67
CA ASN A 87 -9.28 3.28 13.58
C ASN A 87 -8.51 2.01 13.97
N ILE A 88 -8.54 0.96 13.14
CA ILE A 88 -7.81 -0.30 13.45
C ILE A 88 -6.44 -0.36 12.79
N ALA A 89 -6.11 0.62 11.96
CA ALA A 89 -4.91 0.63 11.14
C ALA A 89 -4.40 2.05 10.91
N ASN A 90 -3.10 2.19 10.68
CA ASN A 90 -2.48 3.45 10.31
C ASN A 90 -1.32 3.20 9.32
N PRO A 91 -1.23 3.95 8.21
CA PRO A 91 -0.04 3.92 7.36
C PRO A 91 1.16 4.49 8.11
N VAL A 92 2.31 3.85 7.92
CA VAL A 92 3.61 4.26 8.43
C VAL A 92 4.58 4.32 7.27
N HIS A 93 5.31 5.43 7.15
CA HIS A 93 6.39 5.54 6.17
C HIS A 93 7.56 4.65 6.62
N ASP A 94 7.78 3.54 5.91
CA ASP A 94 8.74 2.49 6.26
C ASP A 94 9.71 2.27 5.09
N PRO A 95 10.52 3.28 4.71
CA PRO A 95 11.32 3.23 3.49
C PRO A 95 12.28 2.03 3.49
N ILE A 96 12.40 1.35 2.35
CA ILE A 96 13.32 0.22 2.18
C ILE A 96 14.59 0.75 1.53
N ASN A 97 15.69 0.79 2.28
CA ASN A 97 17.00 1.20 1.77
C ASN A 97 17.78 -0.04 1.29
N ASP A 98 17.42 -0.53 0.10
CA ASP A 98 18.16 -1.59 -0.61
C ASP A 98 19.28 -0.96 -1.45
N ASP A 99 20.46 -1.56 -1.46
CA ASP A 99 21.65 -1.00 -2.13
C ASP A 99 21.47 -0.90 -3.66
N ASP A 100 20.70 -1.82 -4.26
CA ASP A 100 20.50 -1.88 -5.70
C ASP A 100 19.27 -1.08 -6.16
N ASN A 101 18.20 -1.10 -5.37
CA ASN A 101 16.93 -0.47 -5.72
C ASN A 101 16.16 0.01 -4.48
N PRO A 102 16.57 1.13 -3.87
CA PRO A 102 15.89 1.67 -2.71
C PRO A 102 14.43 2.06 -3.04
N ASN A 103 13.54 1.91 -2.07
CA ASN A 103 12.13 2.28 -2.17
C ASN A 103 11.73 3.15 -0.96
N TYR A 104 12.02 4.45 -1.07
CA TYR A 104 11.57 5.49 -0.14
C TYR A 104 10.13 5.92 -0.36
N ALA A 105 9.36 5.24 -1.22
CA ALA A 105 7.91 5.40 -1.25
C ALA A 105 7.20 4.34 -0.39
N HIS A 106 7.93 3.32 0.10
CA HIS A 106 7.34 2.20 0.80
C HIS A 106 6.64 2.62 2.10
N VAL A 107 5.41 2.15 2.26
CA VAL A 107 4.57 2.35 3.43
C VAL A 107 4.05 0.99 3.89
N GLU A 108 4.01 0.79 5.19
CA GLU A 108 3.27 -0.33 5.79
C GLU A 108 2.01 0.19 6.47
N VAL A 109 0.87 -0.43 6.18
CA VAL A 109 -0.34 -0.21 6.96
C VAL A 109 -0.34 -1.18 8.13
N ARG A 110 -0.07 -0.64 9.32
CA ARG A 110 0.14 -1.40 10.57
C ARG A 110 -1.10 -1.31 11.46
N VAL A 111 -1.23 -2.24 12.41
CA VAL A 111 -2.39 -2.29 13.32
C VAL A 111 -2.33 -1.16 14.35
N LEU A 112 -3.41 -0.39 14.44
CA LEU A 112 -3.64 0.61 15.47
C LEU A 112 -4.51 -0.02 16.59
N LYS A 113 -4.15 0.20 17.85
CA LYS A 113 -4.94 -0.24 19.01
C LYS A 113 -5.90 0.85 19.46
N ASP A 114 -6.92 0.43 20.19
CA ASP A 114 -7.85 1.35 20.82
C ASP A 114 -7.11 2.36 21.71
N GLY A 115 -7.49 3.64 21.58
CA GLY A 115 -6.84 4.77 22.25
C GLY A 115 -5.57 5.32 21.59
N GLU A 116 -5.01 4.67 20.57
CA GLU A 116 -3.92 5.25 19.77
C GLU A 116 -4.51 6.10 18.64
N ASP A 117 -3.90 7.27 18.37
CA ASP A 117 -4.34 8.16 17.30
C ASP A 117 -3.53 8.00 16.00
N PHE A 118 -3.90 8.72 14.95
CA PHE A 118 -3.23 8.62 13.65
C PHE A 118 -1.86 9.30 13.55
N ASN A 119 -1.43 10.03 14.58
CA ASN A 119 -0.06 10.56 14.68
C ASN A 119 0.89 9.55 15.30
N PHE A 120 0.36 8.54 16.01
CA PHE A 120 1.14 7.44 16.53
C PHE A 120 1.66 6.55 15.39
N GLU A 121 2.90 6.11 15.51
CA GLU A 121 3.52 5.14 14.61
C GLU A 121 3.41 3.73 15.22
N PRO A 122 2.49 2.87 14.73
CA PRO A 122 2.39 1.54 15.30
C PRO A 122 3.63 0.70 14.99
N PRO A 123 4.06 -0.16 15.94
CA PRO A 123 5.16 -1.09 15.71
C PRO A 123 4.78 -2.14 14.67
N LYS A 124 5.77 -2.56 13.88
CA LYS A 124 5.69 -3.63 12.90
C LYS A 124 5.35 -4.98 13.55
N GLY A 125 4.66 -5.87 12.83
CA GLY A 125 4.39 -7.24 13.28
C GLY A 125 3.28 -7.33 14.32
N ARG A 126 2.58 -6.24 14.61
CA ARG A 126 1.50 -6.21 15.59
C ARG A 126 0.31 -7.04 15.07
N LYS A 127 -0.08 -8.04 15.84
CA LYS A 127 -1.16 -8.96 15.46
C LYS A 127 -2.53 -8.35 15.73
N LEU A 128 -3.43 -8.51 14.76
CA LEU A 128 -4.87 -8.45 14.98
C LEU A 128 -5.42 -9.89 15.06
N ASN A 129 -6.08 -10.25 16.16
CA ASN A 129 -6.53 -11.63 16.38
C ASN A 129 -7.93 -11.90 15.80
N SER A 130 -8.77 -10.88 15.65
CA SER A 130 -10.14 -11.04 15.17
C SER A 130 -10.18 -11.32 13.66
N LYS A 131 -10.60 -12.54 13.29
CA LYS A 131 -10.85 -12.93 11.89
C LYS A 131 -11.93 -12.06 11.25
N ALA A 132 -13.01 -11.75 11.99
CA ALA A 132 -14.10 -10.92 11.51
C ALA A 132 -13.63 -9.50 11.19
N THR A 133 -12.78 -8.92 12.03
CA THR A 133 -12.23 -7.58 11.80
C THR A 133 -11.29 -7.57 10.59
N LYS A 134 -10.44 -8.59 10.41
CA LYS A 134 -9.63 -8.74 9.18
C LYS A 134 -10.49 -8.85 7.93
N PHE A 135 -11.57 -9.62 8.00
CA PHE A 135 -12.53 -9.76 6.90
C PHE A 135 -13.14 -8.41 6.52
N LYS A 136 -13.65 -7.65 7.51
CA LYS A 136 -14.17 -6.30 7.29
C LYS A 136 -13.14 -5.36 6.67
N TYR A 137 -11.90 -5.39 7.16
CA TYR A 137 -10.82 -4.59 6.60
C TYR A 137 -10.60 -4.87 5.11
N ARG A 138 -10.52 -6.15 4.73
CA ARG A 138 -10.33 -6.57 3.33
C ARG A 138 -11.51 -6.14 2.47
N ARG A 139 -12.75 -6.32 2.95
CA ARG A 139 -13.96 -5.84 2.26
C ARG A 139 -13.94 -4.33 2.07
N ASN A 140 -13.47 -3.58 3.06
CA ASN A 140 -13.32 -2.13 2.93
C ASN A 140 -12.31 -1.75 1.84
N ILE A 141 -11.16 -2.43 1.76
CA ILE A 141 -10.21 -2.25 0.66
C ILE A 141 -10.88 -2.55 -0.69
N LEU A 142 -11.52 -3.71 -0.83
CA LEU A 142 -12.16 -4.10 -2.10
C LEU A 142 -13.26 -3.12 -2.53
N ASN A 143 -14.07 -2.63 -1.60
CA ASN A 143 -15.15 -1.71 -1.93
C ASN A 143 -14.66 -0.31 -2.32
N ASN A 144 -13.42 0.06 -1.97
CA ASN A 144 -12.89 1.43 -2.12
C ASN A 144 -11.57 1.49 -2.91
N HIS A 145 -11.15 0.39 -3.54
CA HIS A 145 -9.96 0.39 -4.37
C HIS A 145 -10.26 0.95 -5.77
N THR A 146 -9.23 1.49 -6.41
CA THR A 146 -9.26 1.89 -7.82
C THR A 146 -8.17 1.13 -8.55
N LYS A 147 -8.50 0.41 -9.62
CA LYS A 147 -7.50 -0.13 -10.54
C LYS A 147 -6.86 1.02 -11.30
N GLU A 148 -5.56 1.17 -11.14
CA GLU A 148 -4.78 2.24 -11.76
C GLU A 148 -4.24 1.73 -13.10
N THR A 149 -4.36 2.57 -14.12
CA THR A 149 -3.69 2.35 -15.40
C THR A 149 -2.51 3.31 -15.50
N TYR A 150 -1.50 2.92 -16.26
CA TYR A 150 -0.42 3.81 -16.64
C TYR A 150 -0.25 3.69 -18.15
N PRO A 151 -0.34 4.81 -18.89
CA PRO A 151 -0.20 4.76 -20.34
C PRO A 151 1.20 4.24 -20.68
N VAL A 152 1.25 3.17 -21.48
CA VAL A 152 2.49 2.74 -22.12
C VAL A 152 2.80 3.80 -23.17
N MET A 153 3.81 4.63 -22.94
CA MET A 153 4.35 5.54 -23.96
C MET A 153 5.14 4.76 -25.01
#